data_AF-A0A923J4S1-F1
#
_entry.id   AF-A0A923J4S1-F1
#
_cell.length_a   1.000
_cell.length_b   1.000
_cell.length_c   1.000
_cell.angle_alpha   90.00
_cell.angle_beta   90.00
_cell.angle_gamma   90.00
#
_symmetry.space_group_name_H-M   'P 1'
#
loop_
_entity.id
_entity.type
_entity.pdbx_description
1 polymer ?
#
loop_
_entity_poly.entity_id
_entity_poly.type
_entity_poly.pdbx_seq_one_letter_code
_entity_poly.pdbx_strand_id
1 'polypeptide(L)' 'MTTPLKLGIPKGSLQNATFALFKRSGWTINVNERSYFPEINDETIECAICR' A
#
# COMPACT_ATOMS: atom_id res chain seq x y z
N MET A 1 -8.45 21.53 -1.16
CA MET A 1 -8.59 20.06 -1.30
C MET A 1 -7.23 19.52 -1.68
N THR A 2 -6.60 18.74 -0.80
CA THR A 2 -5.27 18.16 -1.04
C THR A 2 -5.46 16.85 -1.80
N THR A 3 -4.76 16.67 -2.92
CA THR A 3 -4.81 15.41 -3.67
C THR A 3 -4.02 14.35 -2.90
N PRO A 4 -4.60 13.19 -2.56
CA PRO A 4 -3.87 12.13 -1.88
C PRO A 4 -2.75 11.58 -2.76
N LEU A 5 -1.63 11.22 -2.14
CA LEU A 5 -0.51 10.57 -2.81
C LEU A 5 -0.91 9.16 -3.22
N LYS A 6 -0.83 8.85 -4.50
CA LYS A 6 -1.14 7.51 -5.02
C LYS A 6 0.12 6.64 -5.05
N LEU A 7 0.12 5.58 -4.26
CA LEU A 7 1.21 4.61 -4.14
C LEU A 7 0.87 3.30 -4.85
N GLY A 8 1.66 2.97 -5.87
CA GLY A 8 1.58 1.67 -6.54
C GLY A 8 2.42 0.62 -5.82
N ILE A 9 1.81 -0.52 -5.48
CA ILE A 9 2.48 -1.65 -4.82
C ILE A 9 2.57 -2.81 -5.82
N PRO A 10 3.79 -3.31 -6.13
CA PRO A 10 3.95 -4.39 -7.09
C PRO A 10 3.36 -5.70 -6.54
N LYS A 11 2.53 -6.38 -7.32
CA LYS A 11 2.02 -7.71 -6.99
C LYS A 11 3.12 -8.77 -7.12
N GLY A 12 3.02 -9.85 -6.35
CA GLY A 12 3.88 -11.02 -6.50
C GLY A 12 5.09 -10.99 -5.56
N SER A 13 6.28 -11.31 -6.07
CA SER A 13 7.48 -11.54 -5.24
C SER A 13 7.89 -10.34 -4.39
N LEU A 14 7.63 -9.11 -4.87
CA LEU A 14 7.98 -7.87 -4.18
C LEU A 14 6.90 -7.35 -3.23
N GLN A 15 5.69 -7.92 -3.25
CA GLN A 15 4.56 -7.40 -2.50
C GLN A 15 4.83 -7.40 -0.98
N ASN A 16 5.22 -8.54 -0.43
CA ASN A 16 5.49 -8.69 1.00
C ASN A 16 6.72 -7.90 1.44
N ALA A 17 7.75 -7.83 0.59
CA ALA A 17 8.95 -7.02 0.85
C ALA A 17 8.61 -5.53 0.90
N THR A 18 7.71 -5.07 0.01
CA THR A 18 7.20 -3.70 0.00
C THR A 18 6.44 -3.42 1.30
N PHE A 19 5.47 -4.25 1.69
CA PHE A 19 4.74 -4.08 2.95
C PHE A 19 5.67 -4.05 4.18
N ALA A 20 6.67 -4.93 4.22
CA ALA A 20 7.65 -4.94 5.30
C ALA A 20 8.47 -3.64 5.37
N LEU A 21 8.85 -3.07 4.23
CA LEU A 21 9.55 -1.79 4.17
C LEU A 21 8.68 -0.65 4.73
N PHE A 22 7.43 -0.54 4.27
CA PHE A 22 6.50 0.49 4.75
C PHE A 22 6.21 0.33 6.26
N LYS A 23 6.06 -0.91 6.73
CA LYS A 23 5.89 -1.21 8.16
C LYS A 23 7.06 -0.74 9.02
N ARG A 24 8.29 -0.90 8.54
CA ARG A 24 9.50 -0.39 9.24
C ARG A 24 9.54 1.14 9.30
N SER A 25 8.87 1.82 8.38
CA SER A 25 8.74 3.29 8.35
C SER A 25 7.54 3.82 9.14
N GLY A 26 6.76 2.95 9.80
CA GLY A 26 5.57 3.33 10.59
C GLY A 26 4.23 3.26 9.85
N TRP A 27 4.24 2.88 8.56
CA TRP A 27 3.01 2.71 7.78
C TRP A 27 2.55 1.25 7.80
N THR A 28 1.31 1.03 8.22
CA THR A 28 0.67 -0.29 8.20
C THR A 28 -0.22 -0.38 6.97
N ILE A 29 0.11 -1.30 6.06
CA ILE A 29 -0.65 -1.58 4.85
C ILE A 29 -1.33 -2.94 5.00
N ASN A 30 -2.65 -2.96 4.92
CA ASN A 30 -3.47 -4.17 5.02
C ASN A 30 -4.11 -4.48 3.67
N VAL A 31 -3.96 -5.71 3.19
CA VAL A 31 -4.56 -6.15 1.93
C VAL A 31 -5.41 -7.39 2.15
N ASN A 32 -6.67 -7.32 1.71
CA ASN A 32 -7.50 -8.52 1.56
C ASN A 32 -7.09 -9.21 0.25
N GLU A 33 -6.99 -10.54 0.23
CA GLU A 33 -6.45 -11.32 -0.91
C GLU A 33 -7.11 -11.01 -2.27
N ARG A 34 -8.38 -10.55 -2.26
CA ARG A 34 -9.15 -10.20 -3.45
C ARG A 34 -9.14 -8.72 -3.80
N SER A 35 -8.63 -7.86 -2.92
CA SER A 35 -8.62 -6.40 -3.13
C SER A 35 -7.41 -5.94 -3.92
N TYR A 36 -7.64 -5.02 -4.86
CA TYR A 36 -6.58 -4.27 -5.54
C TYR A 36 -6.27 -2.94 -4.85
N PHE A 37 -7.01 -2.59 -3.79
CA PHE A 37 -6.86 -1.35 -3.05
C PHE A 37 -6.59 -1.69 -1.58
N PRO A 38 -5.32 -1.77 -1.17
CA PRO A 38 -4.93 -1.97 0.22
C PRO A 38 -5.31 -0.75 1.07
N GLU A 39 -5.64 -1.00 2.33
CA GLU A 39 -5.83 0.05 3.33
C GLU A 39 -4.49 0.46 3.93
N ILE A 40 -4.31 1.73 4.23
CA ILE A 40 -3.12 2.28 4.89
C ILE A 40 -3.54 3.18 6.05
N ASN A 41 -2.76 3.22 7.12
CA ASN A 41 -3.00 4.06 8.31
C ASN A 41 -2.64 5.55 8.11
N ASP A 42 -2.70 6.05 6.88
CA ASP A 42 -2.37 7.43 6.52
C ASP A 42 -3.41 7.97 5.54
N GLU A 43 -4.25 8.90 5.99
CA GLU A 43 -5.37 9.46 5.21
C GLU A 43 -4.91 10.30 4.02
N THR A 44 -3.60 10.63 3.94
CA THR A 44 -3.03 11.39 2.82
C THR A 44 -2.50 10.49 1.69
N ILE A 45 -2.54 9.17 1.88
CA ILE A 45 -1.98 8.18 0.94
C ILE A 45 -3.07 7.19 0.52
N GLU A 46 -3.14 6.93 -0.79
CA GLU A 46 -3.96 5.87 -1.38
C GLU A 46 -3.06 4.78 -1.96
N CYS A 47 -3.32 3.51 -1.66
CA CYS A 47 -2.56 2.39 -2.21
C CYS A 47 -3.33 1.66 -3.32
N ALA A 48 -2.62 1.24 -4.37
CA ALA A 48 -3.15 0.38 -5.41
C ALA A 48 -2.16 -0.75 -5.73
N ILE A 49 -2.65 -1.97 -5.91
CA ILE A 49 -1.85 -3.11 -6.35
C ILE A 49 -1.68 -3.04 -7.88
N CYS A 50 -0.45 -2.91 -8.33
CA CYS A 50 -0.07 -2.89 -9.73
C CYS A 50 0.42 -4.27 -10.17
N ARG A 51 0.09 -4.66 -11.41
CA ARG A 51 0.63 -5.86 -12.07
C ARG A 51 1.84 -5.50 -12.92
#